data_AF-A0A944VHW3-F1
#
_entry.id   AF-A0A944VHW3-F1
#
_cell.length_a   1.000
_cell.length_b   1.000
_cell.length_c   1.000
_cell.angle_alpha   90.00
_cell.angle_beta   90.00
_cell.angle_gamma   90.00
#
_symmetry.space_group_name_H-M   'P 1'
#
loop_
_entity.id
_entity.type
_entity.pdbx_description
1 polymer ?
#
loop_
_entity_poly.entity_id
_entity_poly.type
_entity_poly.pdbx_seq_one_letter_code
_entity_poly.pdbx_strand_id
1 'polypeptide(L)'
;MNIKRILGLLLAVITVYSAQTQASRFTHVDLLYTEKIDGLIIPIGVANMRKIIGVLTVSLFGKSSKSNPRPVGKYSYQGQLYTLEQLAHIEADLGFNDELDAVRSKIIDDFMEISQPFKEDIHAFKSIVLRIIDEWVIAQNLESSIIAEWCLVTMEEEVDYFRRRLSTMGELYQFVYDVTWFLRNFVGNCTGAVQNYFVTINRPDLYEKFITYIRS
;
A
#
# COMPACT_ATOMS: atom_id res chain seq x y z
N MET A 1 16.68 -42.40 12.29
CA MET A 1 15.88 -41.38 11.58
C MET A 1 16.86 -40.44 10.87
N ASN A 2 16.75 -40.29 9.55
CA ASN A 2 17.80 -39.70 8.72
C ASN A 2 17.70 -38.16 8.72
N ILE A 3 18.72 -37.45 9.23
CA ILE A 3 18.74 -35.97 9.37
C ILE A 3 18.35 -35.25 8.07
N LYS A 4 18.75 -35.80 6.90
CA LYS A 4 18.38 -35.26 5.59
C LYS A 4 16.86 -35.25 5.32
N ARG A 5 16.11 -36.22 5.86
CA ARG A 5 14.65 -36.29 5.74
C ARG A 5 13.96 -35.27 6.65
N ILE A 6 14.52 -35.00 7.82
CA ILE A 6 13.98 -34.01 8.77
C ILE A 6 14.17 -32.59 8.21
N LEU A 7 15.35 -32.28 7.66
CA LEU A 7 15.62 -31.01 6.99
C LEU A 7 14.74 -30.79 5.74
N GLY A 8 14.53 -31.84 4.94
CA GLY A 8 13.64 -31.77 3.79
C GLY A 8 12.18 -31.51 4.17
N LEU A 9 11.69 -32.11 5.26
CA LEU A 9 10.35 -31.86 5.80
C LEU A 9 10.21 -30.44 6.36
N LEU A 10 11.21 -29.94 7.09
CA LEU A 10 11.22 -28.56 7.60
C LEU A 10 11.19 -27.54 6.47
N LEU A 11 12.01 -27.71 5.44
CA LEU A 11 12.00 -26.85 4.25
C LEU A 11 10.65 -26.89 3.55
N ALA A 12 10.07 -28.08 3.35
CA ALA A 12 8.75 -28.21 2.72
C ALA A 12 7.64 -27.55 3.56
N VAL A 13 7.67 -27.68 4.88
CA VAL A 13 6.72 -27.01 5.77
C VAL A 13 6.91 -25.50 5.71
N ILE A 14 8.14 -24.99 5.72
CA ILE A 14 8.42 -23.55 5.60
C ILE A 14 7.95 -23.03 4.25
N THR A 15 8.19 -23.74 3.15
CA THR A 15 7.77 -23.32 1.80
C THR A 15 6.25 -23.37 1.62
N VAL A 16 5.58 -24.40 2.16
CA VAL A 16 4.11 -24.50 2.13
C VAL A 16 3.49 -23.43 3.01
N TYR A 17 4.04 -23.20 4.21
CA TYR A 17 3.57 -22.15 5.11
C TYR A 17 3.78 -20.78 4.50
N SER A 18 4.95 -20.50 3.90
CA SER A 18 5.24 -19.24 3.22
C SER A 18 4.33 -19.02 2.01
N ALA A 19 4.06 -20.06 1.22
CA ALA A 19 3.15 -20.02 0.09
C ALA A 19 1.68 -19.86 0.53
N GLN A 20 1.25 -20.47 1.64
CA GLN A 20 -0.08 -20.25 2.21
C GLN A 20 -0.23 -18.84 2.77
N THR A 21 0.77 -18.31 3.49
CA THR A 21 0.75 -16.91 3.94
C THR A 21 0.82 -15.92 2.78
N GLN A 22 1.47 -16.25 1.65
CA GLN A 22 1.42 -15.41 0.45
C GLN A 22 0.07 -15.53 -0.26
N ALA A 23 -0.53 -16.73 -0.35
CA ALA A 23 -1.83 -16.94 -0.98
C ALA A 23 -2.98 -16.30 -0.19
N SER A 24 -2.93 -16.30 1.14
CA SER A 24 -3.91 -15.62 2.01
C SER A 24 -3.82 -14.10 1.96
N ARG A 25 -2.67 -13.54 1.52
CA ARG A 25 -2.51 -12.09 1.31
C ARG A 25 -3.29 -11.54 0.12
N PHE A 26 -3.76 -12.41 -0.78
CA PHE A 26 -4.54 -12.03 -1.97
C PHE A 26 -6.05 -12.26 -1.83
N THR A 27 -6.52 -12.76 -0.69
CA THR A 27 -7.96 -12.96 -0.47
C THR A 27 -8.61 -11.66 -0.02
N HIS A 28 -9.76 -11.34 -0.61
CA HIS A 28 -10.65 -10.29 -0.11
C HIS A 28 -10.90 -10.52 1.38
N VAL A 29 -10.61 -9.52 2.20
CA VAL A 29 -10.93 -9.53 3.63
C VAL A 29 -12.20 -8.73 3.81
N ASP A 30 -13.23 -9.34 4.39
CA ASP A 30 -14.44 -8.62 4.78
C ASP A 30 -14.14 -7.78 6.03
N LEU A 31 -14.21 -6.45 5.90
CA LEU A 31 -13.88 -5.51 6.95
C LEU A 31 -15.17 -4.96 7.58
N LEU A 32 -15.47 -5.35 8.81
CA LEU A 32 -16.74 -5.05 9.50
C LEU A 32 -17.00 -3.54 9.62
N TYR A 33 -15.96 -2.72 9.77
CA TYR A 33 -16.13 -1.26 9.81
C TYR A 33 -16.30 -0.63 8.43
N THR A 34 -15.85 -1.27 7.35
CA THR A 34 -16.07 -0.71 6.00
C THR A 34 -17.54 -0.70 5.61
N GLU A 35 -18.32 -1.72 5.99
CA GLU A 35 -19.77 -1.74 5.74
C GLU A 35 -20.49 -0.56 6.40
N LYS A 36 -20.02 -0.11 7.58
CA LYS A 36 -20.61 0.99 8.34
C LYS A 36 -20.34 2.36 7.72
N ILE A 37 -19.31 2.47 6.90
CA ILE A 37 -18.95 3.70 6.19
C ILE A 37 -19.16 3.59 4.68
N ASP A 38 -19.61 2.44 4.18
CA ASP A 38 -19.95 2.29 2.77
C ASP A 38 -21.10 3.25 2.43
N GLY A 39 -20.87 4.11 1.44
CA GLY A 39 -21.77 5.22 1.10
C GLY A 39 -21.59 6.53 1.92
N LEU A 40 -20.90 6.50 3.07
CA LEU A 40 -20.43 7.71 3.77
C LEU A 40 -19.08 8.19 3.24
N ILE A 41 -18.24 7.28 2.74
CA ILE A 41 -17.00 7.64 2.06
C ILE A 41 -17.34 8.39 0.78
N ILE A 42 -16.85 9.62 0.73
CA ILE A 42 -17.07 10.53 -0.38
C ILE A 42 -16.43 9.94 -1.65
N PRO A 43 -17.11 9.99 -2.82
CA PRO A 43 -16.54 9.61 -4.12
C PRO A 43 -15.10 10.08 -4.38
N ILE A 44 -14.75 11.27 -3.88
CA ILE A 44 -13.42 11.89 -3.96
C ILE A 44 -12.37 11.06 -3.22
N GLY A 45 -12.68 10.56 -2.02
CA GLY A 45 -11.78 9.71 -1.24
C GLY A 45 -11.47 8.40 -1.97
N VAL A 46 -12.49 7.75 -2.56
CA VAL A 46 -12.31 6.55 -3.39
C VAL A 46 -11.46 6.84 -4.63
N ALA A 47 -11.69 7.98 -5.30
CA ALA A 47 -10.90 8.39 -6.46
C ALA A 47 -9.41 8.58 -6.10
N ASN A 48 -9.15 9.26 -4.98
CA ASN A 48 -7.79 9.49 -4.48
C ASN A 48 -7.10 8.18 -4.07
N MET A 49 -7.78 7.29 -3.34
CA MET A 49 -7.26 5.95 -3.04
C MET A 49 -6.90 5.18 -4.31
N ARG A 50 -7.77 5.17 -5.33
CA ARG A 50 -7.48 4.49 -6.62
C ARG A 50 -6.28 5.10 -7.34
N LYS A 51 -6.14 6.42 -7.32
CA LYS A 51 -4.98 7.12 -7.90
C LYS A 51 -3.70 6.70 -7.19
N ILE A 52 -3.70 6.70 -5.85
CA ILE A 52 -2.56 6.27 -5.03
C ILE A 52 -2.22 4.82 -5.32
N ILE A 53 -3.19 3.90 -5.30
CA ILE A 53 -3.00 2.49 -5.65
C ILE A 53 -2.29 2.36 -7.01
N GLY A 54 -2.73 3.12 -8.02
CA GLY A 54 -2.11 3.12 -9.34
C GLY A 54 -0.64 3.52 -9.31
N VAL A 55 -0.30 4.61 -8.62
CA VAL A 55 1.07 5.11 -8.53
C VAL A 55 1.97 4.16 -7.71
N LEU A 56 1.47 3.64 -6.59
CA LEU A 56 2.23 2.68 -5.77
C LEU A 56 2.44 1.36 -6.52
N THR A 57 1.44 0.88 -7.26
CA THR A 57 1.57 -0.33 -8.10
C THR A 57 2.67 -0.16 -9.16
N VAL A 58 2.73 1.01 -9.83
CA VAL A 58 3.82 1.30 -10.78
C VAL A 58 5.18 1.39 -10.09
N SER A 59 5.22 1.91 -8.86
CA SER A 59 6.45 2.00 -8.08
C SER A 59 6.97 0.61 -7.66
N LEU A 60 6.07 -0.30 -7.29
CA LEU A 60 6.35 -1.68 -6.87
C LEU A 60 6.75 -2.60 -8.03
N PHE A 61 6.01 -2.53 -9.14
CA PHE A 61 6.09 -3.53 -10.21
C PHE A 61 6.43 -2.95 -11.59
N GLY A 62 6.56 -1.63 -11.70
CA GLY A 62 6.81 -0.95 -12.96
C GLY A 62 5.56 -0.76 -13.82
N LYS A 63 5.74 -0.10 -14.97
CA LYS A 63 4.70 0.11 -15.96
C LYS A 63 4.92 -0.82 -17.15
N SER A 64 3.97 -1.72 -17.41
CA SER A 64 3.95 -2.51 -18.63
C SER A 64 3.33 -1.72 -19.78
N SER A 65 3.88 -1.86 -20.98
CA SER A 65 3.31 -1.31 -22.22
C SER A 65 2.93 -2.46 -23.15
N LYS A 66 1.92 -2.27 -24.02
CA LYS A 66 1.62 -3.24 -25.09
C LYS A 66 2.83 -3.53 -25.98
N SER A 67 3.74 -2.56 -26.10
CA SER A 67 4.97 -2.66 -26.90
C SER A 67 6.16 -3.27 -26.15
N ASN A 68 6.13 -3.33 -24.82
CA ASN A 68 7.20 -3.91 -24.02
C ASN A 68 6.61 -4.74 -22.87
N PRO A 69 6.63 -6.08 -22.99
CA PRO A 69 6.06 -6.96 -21.97
C PRO A 69 6.84 -6.92 -20.65
N ARG A 70 8.10 -6.46 -20.66
CA ARG A 70 8.86 -6.26 -19.43
C ARG A 70 8.45 -4.94 -18.76
N PRO A 71 8.03 -4.96 -17.49
CA PRO A 71 7.74 -3.73 -16.77
C PRO A 71 8.97 -2.83 -16.70
N VAL A 72 8.78 -1.54 -16.95
CA VAL A 72 9.83 -0.53 -16.78
C VAL A 72 9.70 0.07 -15.38
N GLY A 73 10.80 0.06 -14.62
CA GLY A 73 10.88 0.63 -13.29
C GLY A 73 10.69 2.15 -13.26
N LYS A 74 10.52 2.71 -12.06
CA LYS A 74 10.30 4.15 -11.84
C LYS A 74 11.57 4.87 -11.36
N TYR A 75 12.40 4.21 -10.57
CA TYR A 75 13.49 4.84 -9.84
C TYR A 75 14.84 4.55 -10.50
N SER A 76 15.65 5.58 -10.70
CA SER A 76 16.96 5.46 -11.34
C SER A 76 18.03 5.04 -10.33
N TYR A 77 18.81 4.02 -10.66
CA TYR A 77 20.02 3.60 -9.95
C TYR A 77 21.07 3.25 -11.01
N GLN A 78 22.29 3.79 -10.91
CA GLN A 78 23.37 3.56 -11.89
C GLN A 78 22.95 3.80 -13.36
N GLY A 79 22.07 4.79 -13.58
CA GLY A 79 21.57 5.15 -14.91
C GLY A 79 20.52 4.20 -15.51
N GLN A 80 20.06 3.19 -14.77
CA GLN A 80 18.99 2.27 -15.17
C GLN A 80 17.76 2.44 -14.27
N LEU A 81 16.57 2.19 -14.83
CA LEU A 81 15.30 2.29 -14.09
C LEU A 81 14.92 0.96 -13.47
N TYR A 82 14.63 0.99 -12.16
CA TYR A 82 14.27 -0.15 -11.35
C TYR A 82 12.93 0.04 -10.64
N THR A 83 12.27 -1.08 -10.35
CA THR A 83 11.13 -1.15 -9.43
C THR A 83 11.62 -1.22 -7.98
N LEU A 84 10.74 -0.95 -7.01
CA LEU A 84 11.07 -1.13 -5.59
C LEU A 84 11.51 -2.57 -5.28
N GLU A 85 10.84 -3.56 -5.86
CA GLU A 85 11.19 -4.97 -5.69
C GLU A 85 12.63 -5.25 -6.15
N GLN A 86 13.01 -4.72 -7.32
CA GLN A 86 14.36 -4.88 -7.84
C GLN A 86 15.40 -4.17 -6.96
N LEU A 87 15.10 -2.96 -6.49
CA LEU A 87 16.00 -2.22 -5.60
C LEU A 87 16.18 -2.93 -4.25
N ALA A 88 15.13 -3.55 -3.71
CA ALA A 88 15.21 -4.36 -2.50
C ALA A 88 16.12 -5.59 -2.68
N HIS A 89 16.05 -6.25 -3.84
CA HIS A 89 16.97 -7.34 -4.17
C HIS A 89 18.42 -6.86 -4.32
N ILE A 90 18.64 -5.73 -5.00
CA ILE A 90 19.98 -5.14 -5.16
C ILE A 90 20.59 -4.81 -3.80
N GLU A 91 19.83 -4.19 -2.88
CA GLU A 91 20.31 -3.90 -1.53
C GLU A 91 20.58 -5.17 -0.72
N ALA A 92 19.76 -6.21 -0.86
CA ALA A 92 19.98 -7.50 -0.19
C ALA A 92 21.27 -8.18 -0.66
N ASP A 93 21.62 -8.05 -1.94
CA ASP A 93 22.82 -8.66 -2.53
C ASP A 93 24.10 -7.85 -2.26
N LEU A 94 24.02 -6.52 -2.31
CA LEU A 94 25.18 -5.63 -2.18
C LEU A 94 25.40 -5.11 -0.76
N GLY A 95 24.37 -5.15 0.09
CA GLY A 95 24.35 -4.44 1.36
C GLY A 95 24.13 -2.94 1.21
N PHE A 96 24.47 -2.20 2.27
CA PHE A 96 24.29 -0.75 2.32
C PHE A 96 25.13 -0.03 1.24
N ASN A 97 24.52 0.94 0.57
CA ASN A 97 25.13 1.73 -0.48
C ASN A 97 24.53 3.15 -0.48
N ASP A 98 25.38 4.18 -0.52
CA ASP A 98 24.94 5.58 -0.42
C ASP A 98 24.02 6.01 -1.56
N GLU A 99 24.23 5.50 -2.78
CA GLU A 99 23.35 5.78 -3.91
C GLU A 99 21.98 5.12 -3.73
N LEU A 100 21.93 3.88 -3.19
CA LEU A 100 20.66 3.24 -2.82
C LEU A 100 19.96 4.00 -1.69
N ASP A 101 20.69 4.50 -0.68
CA ASP A 101 20.12 5.30 0.40
C ASP A 101 19.49 6.61 -0.11
N ALA A 102 20.15 7.27 -1.08
CA ALA A 102 19.58 8.44 -1.75
C ALA A 102 18.30 8.09 -2.55
N VAL A 103 18.29 6.96 -3.26
CA VAL A 103 17.09 6.47 -3.96
C VAL A 103 15.98 6.15 -2.96
N ARG A 104 16.30 5.53 -1.81
CA ARG A 104 15.34 5.20 -0.76
C ARG A 104 14.68 6.44 -0.18
N SER A 105 15.49 7.44 0.16
CA SER A 105 15.02 8.74 0.65
C SER A 105 14.07 9.40 -0.36
N LYS A 106 14.42 9.35 -1.64
CA LYS A 106 13.55 9.84 -2.72
C LYS A 106 12.21 9.08 -2.79
N ILE A 107 12.22 7.77 -2.64
CA ILE A 107 10.98 6.96 -2.65
C ILE A 107 10.09 7.34 -1.47
N ILE A 108 10.66 7.57 -0.28
CA ILE A 108 9.93 8.03 0.91
C ILE A 108 9.29 9.39 0.63
N ASP A 109 10.06 10.35 0.10
CA ASP A 109 9.54 11.68 -0.23
C ASP A 109 8.41 11.60 -1.26
N ASP A 110 8.59 10.81 -2.33
CA ASP A 110 7.55 10.53 -3.33
C ASP A 110 6.28 9.96 -2.68
N PHE A 111 6.41 8.97 -1.76
CA PHE A 111 5.27 8.38 -1.04
C PHE A 111 4.53 9.43 -0.20
N MET A 112 5.26 10.29 0.50
CA MET A 112 4.67 11.35 1.31
C MET A 112 3.90 12.36 0.46
N GLU A 113 4.45 12.75 -0.67
CA GLU A 113 3.78 13.64 -1.63
C GLU A 113 2.49 13.01 -2.18
N ILE A 114 2.56 11.75 -2.63
CA ILE A 114 1.43 11.06 -3.26
C ILE A 114 0.30 10.77 -2.26
N SER A 115 0.64 10.48 -1.01
CA SER A 115 -0.33 10.14 0.05
C SER A 115 -0.98 11.37 0.69
N GLN A 116 -0.41 12.56 0.52
CA GLN A 116 -0.89 13.79 1.18
C GLN A 116 -2.37 14.11 0.91
N PRO A 117 -2.89 14.09 -0.34
CA PRO A 117 -4.30 14.42 -0.59
C PRO A 117 -5.25 13.44 0.10
N PHE A 118 -4.87 12.16 0.16
CA PHE A 118 -5.65 11.15 0.85
C PHE A 118 -5.66 11.40 2.36
N LYS A 119 -4.51 11.73 2.96
CA LYS A 119 -4.42 12.06 4.39
C LYS A 119 -5.31 13.23 4.78
N GLU A 120 -5.38 14.25 3.93
CA GLU A 120 -6.25 15.40 4.13
C GLU A 120 -7.73 15.00 4.08
N ASP A 121 -8.13 14.19 3.09
CA ASP A 121 -9.50 13.70 2.95
C ASP A 121 -9.95 12.81 4.12
N ILE A 122 -9.06 11.95 4.63
CA ILE A 122 -9.40 11.02 5.70
C ILE A 122 -9.19 11.59 7.09
N HIS A 123 -8.66 12.81 7.24
CA HIS A 123 -8.36 13.39 8.55
C HIS A 123 -9.58 13.38 9.49
N ALA A 124 -10.76 13.75 8.97
CA ALA A 124 -12.02 13.73 9.71
C ALA A 124 -12.49 12.32 10.11
N PHE A 125 -12.01 11.29 9.41
CA PHE A 125 -12.37 9.88 9.60
C PHE A 125 -11.20 9.03 10.13
N LYS A 126 -10.11 9.67 10.60
CA LYS A 126 -8.87 8.99 10.98
C LYS A 126 -9.13 7.85 11.96
N SER A 127 -9.93 8.07 12.99
CA SER A 127 -10.26 7.04 14.00
C SER A 127 -10.96 5.81 13.41
N ILE A 128 -11.76 5.97 12.36
CA ILE A 128 -12.43 4.86 11.67
C ILE A 128 -11.44 4.15 10.75
N VAL A 129 -10.63 4.90 10.00
CA VAL A 129 -9.60 4.32 9.13
C VAL A 129 -8.60 3.50 9.93
N LEU A 130 -8.18 3.98 11.11
CA LEU A 130 -7.30 3.23 12.02
C LEU A 130 -7.93 1.90 12.45
N ARG A 131 -9.21 1.87 12.82
CA ARG A 131 -9.90 0.61 13.16
C ARG A 131 -9.97 -0.35 11.99
N ILE A 132 -10.14 0.16 10.77
CA ILE A 132 -10.16 -0.68 9.56
C ILE A 132 -8.77 -1.24 9.26
N ILE A 133 -7.72 -0.45 9.50
CA ILE A 133 -6.34 -0.95 9.40
C ILE A 133 -6.09 -2.02 10.45
N ASP A 134 -6.51 -1.83 11.71
CA ASP A 134 -6.39 -2.84 12.77
C ASP A 134 -7.09 -4.15 12.38
N GLU A 135 -8.33 -4.09 11.89
CA GLU A 135 -9.06 -5.27 11.41
C GLU A 135 -8.33 -5.96 10.27
N TRP A 136 -7.82 -5.20 9.31
CA TRP A 136 -7.08 -5.74 8.17
C TRP A 136 -5.76 -6.40 8.61
N VAL A 137 -5.02 -5.74 9.50
CA VAL A 137 -3.76 -6.23 10.07
C VAL A 137 -3.99 -7.54 10.82
N ILE A 138 -5.02 -7.64 11.65
CA ILE A 138 -5.39 -8.86 12.38
C ILE A 138 -5.79 -9.97 11.40
N ALA A 139 -6.65 -9.66 10.42
CA ALA A 139 -7.12 -10.63 9.44
C ALA A 139 -5.99 -11.20 8.57
N GLN A 140 -4.94 -10.40 8.32
CA GLN A 140 -3.77 -10.79 7.55
C GLN A 140 -2.63 -11.37 8.40
N ASN A 141 -2.81 -11.45 9.72
CA ASN A 141 -1.79 -11.86 10.68
C ASN A 141 -0.49 -11.03 10.55
N LEU A 142 -0.66 -9.71 10.49
CA LEU A 142 0.39 -8.71 10.27
C LEU A 142 0.58 -7.78 11.49
N GLU A 143 0.22 -8.22 12.70
CA GLU A 143 0.18 -7.37 13.91
C GLU A 143 1.50 -6.64 14.22
N SER A 144 2.63 -7.18 13.77
CA SER A 144 3.97 -6.58 13.90
C SER A 144 4.46 -5.88 12.63
N SER A 145 3.55 -5.49 11.73
CA SER A 145 3.89 -4.85 10.46
C SER A 145 4.09 -3.35 10.60
N ILE A 146 4.85 -2.78 9.67
CA ILE A 146 5.18 -1.35 9.65
C ILE A 146 3.92 -0.49 9.46
N ILE A 147 2.89 -1.01 8.76
CA ILE A 147 1.60 -0.32 8.60
C ILE A 147 0.82 -0.26 9.91
N ALA A 148 0.91 -1.29 10.76
CA ALA A 148 0.32 -1.28 12.11
C ALA A 148 1.04 -0.27 13.02
N GLU A 149 2.38 -0.22 12.96
CA GLU A 149 3.17 0.78 13.67
C GLU A 149 2.85 2.21 13.19
N TRP A 150 2.76 2.42 11.87
CA TRP A 150 2.47 3.73 11.25
C TRP A 150 1.13 4.31 11.70
N CYS A 151 0.13 3.48 11.96
CA CYS A 151 -1.18 3.91 12.48
C CYS A 151 -1.11 4.67 13.82
N LEU A 152 -0.07 4.42 14.60
CA LEU A 152 0.15 5.04 15.91
C LEU A 152 0.94 6.36 15.81
N VAL A 153 1.49 6.67 14.64
CA VAL A 153 2.34 7.85 14.41
C VAL A 153 1.47 9.08 14.14
N THR A 154 1.84 10.22 14.71
CA THR A 154 1.16 11.49 14.43
C THR A 154 1.57 12.02 13.06
N MET A 155 0.72 12.84 12.42
CA MET A 155 1.02 13.36 11.08
C MET A 155 2.30 14.22 11.04
N GLU A 156 2.61 14.90 12.15
CA GLU A 156 3.81 15.74 12.30
C GLU A 156 5.09 14.90 12.38
N GLU A 157 4.99 13.67 12.87
CA GLU A 157 6.13 12.77 13.09
C GLU A 157 6.35 11.77 11.94
N GLU A 158 5.42 11.67 10.97
CA GLU A 158 5.45 10.63 9.94
C GLU A 158 6.74 10.63 9.11
N VAL A 159 7.21 11.80 8.68
CA VAL A 159 8.42 11.90 7.83
C VAL A 159 9.64 11.37 8.60
N ASP A 160 9.82 11.83 9.84
CA ASP A 160 10.94 11.43 10.69
C ASP A 160 10.81 9.97 11.16
N TYR A 161 9.58 9.49 11.33
CA TYR A 161 9.32 8.08 11.56
C TYR A 161 9.76 7.24 10.36
N PHE A 162 9.33 7.57 9.14
CA PHE A 162 9.69 6.79 7.95
C PHE A 162 11.19 6.80 7.69
N ARG A 163 11.85 7.96 7.81
CA ARG A 163 13.31 8.06 7.61
C ARG A 163 14.11 7.21 8.61
N ARG A 164 13.61 7.05 9.84
CA ARG A 164 14.25 6.20 10.86
C ARG A 164 13.87 4.72 10.73
N ARG A 165 12.61 4.43 10.44
CA ARG A 165 12.02 3.09 10.49
C ARG A 165 12.24 2.30 9.21
N LEU A 166 12.19 2.97 8.05
CA LEU A 166 12.40 2.36 6.73
C LEU A 166 13.87 2.48 6.36
N SER A 167 14.69 1.76 7.13
CA SER A 167 16.16 1.84 7.08
C SER A 167 16.78 0.95 6.01
N THR A 168 15.96 0.23 5.25
CA THR A 168 16.34 -0.64 4.13
C THR A 168 15.30 -0.53 3.02
N MET A 169 15.71 -0.76 1.77
CA MET A 169 14.82 -0.95 0.63
C MET A 169 13.85 -2.10 0.84
N GLY A 170 14.27 -3.18 1.52
CA GLY A 170 13.41 -4.31 1.86
C GLY A 170 12.21 -3.90 2.74
N GLU A 171 12.47 -3.13 3.81
CA GLU A 171 11.42 -2.59 4.68
C GLU A 171 10.49 -1.63 3.92
N LEU A 172 11.07 -0.75 3.10
CA LEU A 172 10.30 0.20 2.28
C LEU A 172 9.41 -0.52 1.26
N TYR A 173 9.93 -1.55 0.58
CA TYR A 173 9.16 -2.40 -0.33
C TYR A 173 7.99 -3.05 0.40
N GLN A 174 8.24 -3.69 1.55
CA GLN A 174 7.21 -4.39 2.30
C GLN A 174 6.12 -3.41 2.77
N PHE A 175 6.51 -2.24 3.28
CA PHE A 175 5.57 -1.20 3.69
C PHE A 175 4.69 -0.71 2.52
N VAL A 176 5.30 -0.34 1.40
CA VAL A 176 4.54 0.15 0.22
C VAL A 176 3.64 -0.94 -0.35
N TYR A 177 4.10 -2.20 -0.33
CA TYR A 177 3.31 -3.36 -0.71
C TYR A 177 2.07 -3.49 0.18
N ASP A 178 2.24 -3.50 1.50
CA ASP A 178 1.15 -3.66 2.47
C ASP A 178 0.13 -2.52 2.37
N VAL A 179 0.58 -1.26 2.26
CA VAL A 179 -0.30 -0.11 2.04
C VAL A 179 -1.10 -0.26 0.74
N THR A 180 -0.45 -0.71 -0.34
CA THR A 180 -1.13 -0.89 -1.63
C THR A 180 -2.24 -1.94 -1.53
N TRP A 181 -1.99 -3.05 -0.82
CA TRP A 181 -2.98 -4.11 -0.63
C TRP A 181 -4.08 -3.74 0.33
N PHE A 182 -3.75 -3.04 1.42
CA PHE A 182 -4.73 -2.46 2.31
C PHE A 182 -5.70 -1.56 1.54
N LEU A 183 -5.19 -0.58 0.79
CA LEU A 183 -6.03 0.35 0.02
C LEU A 183 -6.90 -0.37 -1.02
N ARG A 184 -6.37 -1.43 -1.66
CA ARG A 184 -7.15 -2.25 -2.60
C ARG A 184 -8.30 -2.98 -1.92
N ASN A 185 -8.04 -3.60 -0.76
CA ASN A 185 -9.08 -4.27 0.03
C ASN A 185 -10.11 -3.25 0.52
N PHE A 186 -9.66 -2.10 1.02
CA PHE A 186 -10.52 -1.02 1.48
C PHE A 186 -11.47 -0.56 0.37
N VAL A 187 -10.94 -0.23 -0.81
CA VAL A 187 -11.75 0.17 -1.97
C VAL A 187 -12.68 -0.96 -2.44
N GLY A 188 -12.22 -2.21 -2.39
CA GLY A 188 -13.01 -3.39 -2.76
C GLY A 188 -14.24 -3.59 -1.86
N ASN A 189 -14.08 -3.34 -0.56
CA ASN A 189 -15.18 -3.46 0.42
C ASN A 189 -16.16 -2.27 0.37
N CYS A 190 -15.79 -1.11 -0.17
CA CYS A 190 -16.65 0.07 -0.23
C CYS A 190 -17.46 0.14 -1.54
N THR A 191 -18.27 -0.89 -1.82
CA THR A 191 -18.95 -1.04 -3.11
C THR A 191 -19.96 0.06 -3.40
N GLY A 192 -20.70 0.56 -2.40
CA GLY A 192 -21.63 1.68 -2.51
C GLY A 192 -20.92 3.00 -2.81
N ALA A 193 -19.80 3.28 -2.14
CA ALA A 193 -18.97 4.45 -2.43
C ALA A 193 -18.38 4.42 -3.85
N VAL A 194 -17.96 3.24 -4.32
CA VAL A 194 -17.49 3.02 -5.69
C VAL A 194 -18.61 3.22 -6.71
N GLN A 195 -19.82 2.70 -6.46
CA GLN A 195 -20.98 2.92 -7.32
C GLN A 195 -21.33 4.41 -7.40
N ASN A 196 -21.37 5.10 -6.25
CA ASN A 196 -21.60 6.54 -6.19
C ASN A 196 -20.54 7.31 -6.97
N TYR A 197 -19.26 6.93 -6.87
CA TYR A 197 -18.20 7.51 -7.70
C TYR A 197 -18.49 7.37 -9.20
N PHE A 198 -18.85 6.18 -9.67
CA PHE A 198 -19.19 5.98 -11.08
C PHE A 198 -20.43 6.77 -11.51
N VAL A 199 -21.43 6.92 -10.64
CA VAL A 199 -22.60 7.76 -10.93
C VAL A 199 -22.20 9.24 -11.00
N THR A 200 -21.41 9.73 -10.04
CA THR A 200 -21.00 11.13 -9.94
C THR A 200 -20.06 11.57 -11.08
N ILE A 201 -19.09 10.76 -11.48
CA ILE A 201 -18.22 11.10 -12.63
C ILE A 201 -18.97 11.08 -13.97
N ASN A 202 -20.05 10.30 -14.07
CA ASN A 202 -20.93 10.29 -15.23
C ASN A 202 -22.05 11.34 -15.15
N ARG A 203 -22.13 12.10 -14.04
CA ARG A 203 -23.12 13.17 -13.77
C ARG A 203 -22.44 14.39 -13.10
N PRO A 204 -21.70 15.21 -13.86
CA PRO A 204 -20.98 16.37 -13.34
C PRO A 204 -21.88 17.37 -12.59
N ASP A 205 -23.17 17.41 -12.97
CA ASP A 205 -24.22 18.23 -12.34
C ASP A 205 -24.49 17.87 -10.87
N LEU A 206 -24.31 16.61 -10.49
CA LEU A 206 -24.49 16.13 -9.12
C LEU A 206 -23.23 16.36 -8.27
N TYR A 207 -22.05 16.34 -8.90
CA TYR A 207 -20.78 16.64 -8.24
C TYR A 207 -20.74 18.08 -7.71
N GLU A 208 -21.12 19.06 -8.52
CA GLU A 208 -21.13 20.47 -8.07
C GLU A 208 -22.13 20.72 -6.94
N LYS A 209 -23.32 20.11 -6.99
CA LYS A 209 -24.30 20.21 -5.91
C LYS A 209 -23.80 19.58 -4.62
N PHE A 210 -23.11 18.45 -4.70
CA PHE A 210 -22.52 17.79 -3.56
C PHE A 210 -21.35 18.59 -2.94
N ILE A 211 -20.46 19.14 -3.76
CA ILE A 211 -19.39 20.05 -3.30
C ILE A 211 -19.99 21.29 -2.63
N THR A 212 -21.08 21.84 -3.18
CA THR A 212 -21.77 23.00 -2.61
C THR A 212 -22.39 22.66 -1.25
N TYR A 213 -23.00 21.48 -1.11
CA TYR A 213 -23.59 20.99 0.14
C TYR A 213 -22.55 20.72 1.24
N ILE A 214 -21.36 20.21 0.90
CA ILE A 214 -20.27 20.03 1.90
C ILE A 214 -19.71 21.37 2.37
N ARG A 215 -19.73 22.39 1.51
CA ARG A 215 -19.17 23.72 1.81
C ARG A 215 -20.15 24.65 2.55
N SER A 216 -21.42 24.30 2.63
CA SER A 216 -22.48 25.04 3.35
C SER A 216 -22.66 24.52 4.76
#